data_AF-A0A3M8FNU5-F1
#
_entry.id   AF-A0A3M8FNU5-F1
#
_cell.length_a   1.000
_cell.length_b   1.000
_cell.length_c   1.000
_cell.angle_alpha   90.00
_cell.angle_beta   90.00
_cell.angle_gamma   90.00
#
_symmetry.space_group_name_H-M   'P 1'
#
loop_
_entity.id
_entity.type
_entity.pdbx_description
1 polymer ?
#
loop_
_entity_poly.entity_id
_entity_poly.type
_entity_poly.pdbx_seq_one_letter_code
_entity_poly.pdbx_strand_id
1 'polypeptide(L)'
;MDPAIFEFSVDFNLLIEVLITIVVFSFFVERALSPLFQSELFLKWYDPENLPDPTPPTDKNSNKKQDKADAESQQEGTKKKKKGTKEIVSIIVSIAVVVFWEFDAITILFKTYNEPQVFGYALTGLIVAGGSKASIKLFVDVLDFKSTAQKEREKNRDESN
;
A
#
# COMPACT_ATOMS: atom_id res chain seq x y z
N MET A 1 17.84 34.05 -16.17
CA MET A 1 17.51 32.71 -15.66
C MET A 1 18.42 31.75 -16.38
N ASP A 2 19.25 31.00 -15.66
CA ASP A 2 20.20 30.09 -16.28
C ASP A 2 19.46 28.92 -16.96
N PRO A 3 19.69 28.65 -18.25
CA PRO A 3 19.06 27.53 -18.94
C PRO A 3 19.48 26.16 -18.40
N ALA A 4 20.55 26.10 -17.61
CA ALA A 4 21.07 24.86 -16.98
C ALA A 4 20.13 24.25 -15.92
N ILE A 5 19.17 25.00 -15.38
CA ILE A 5 18.24 24.49 -14.35
C ILE A 5 17.12 23.63 -14.99
N PHE A 6 16.90 23.75 -16.29
CA PHE A 6 15.86 23.02 -17.02
C PHE A 6 16.35 21.79 -17.78
N GLU A 7 17.65 21.49 -17.75
CA GLU A 7 18.22 20.31 -18.42
C GLU A 7 18.07 19.03 -17.57
N PHE A 8 16.94 18.91 -16.89
CA PHE A 8 16.52 17.68 -16.23
C PHE A 8 15.96 16.72 -17.31
N SER A 9 16.83 16.23 -18.19
CA SER A 9 16.45 15.20 -19.16
C SER A 9 16.25 13.88 -18.41
N VAL A 10 15.00 13.54 -18.17
CA VAL A 10 14.63 12.21 -17.66
C VAL A 10 15.00 11.18 -18.72
N ASP A 11 15.92 10.29 -18.38
CA ASP A 11 16.30 9.16 -19.22
C ASP A 11 15.19 8.10 -19.13
N PHE A 12 14.26 8.12 -20.08
CA PHE A 12 13.11 7.21 -20.09
C PHE A 12 13.51 5.74 -20.18
N ASN A 13 14.66 5.43 -20.79
CA ASN A 13 15.16 4.05 -20.83
C ASN A 13 15.54 3.57 -19.43
N LEU A 14 16.31 4.39 -18.70
CA LEU A 14 16.68 4.11 -17.33
C LEU A 14 15.46 4.06 -16.40
N LEU A 15 14.51 4.99 -16.58
CA LEU A 15 13.27 5.01 -15.80
C LEU A 15 12.49 3.69 -15.98
N ILE A 16 12.34 3.21 -17.22
CA ILE A 16 11.65 1.95 -17.50
C ILE A 16 12.42 0.76 -16.91
N GLU A 17 13.75 0.74 -17.02
CA GLU A 17 14.58 -0.31 -16.44
C GLU A 17 14.43 -0.39 -14.91
N VAL A 18 14.51 0.76 -14.23
CA VAL A 18 14.28 0.85 -12.78
C VAL A 18 12.86 0.42 -12.43
N LEU A 19 11.86 0.82 -13.21
CA LEU A 19 10.46 0.46 -12.97
C LEU A 19 10.22 -1.05 -13.12
N ILE A 20 10.76 -1.69 -14.17
CA ILE A 20 10.71 -3.15 -14.35
C ILE A 20 11.41 -3.84 -13.17
N THR A 21 12.58 -3.34 -12.77
CA THR A 21 13.34 -3.89 -11.64
C THR A 21 12.54 -3.81 -10.34
N ILE A 22 11.90 -2.67 -10.05
CA ILE A 22 11.01 -2.50 -8.90
C ILE A 22 9.84 -3.49 -8.94
N VAL A 23 9.22 -3.69 -10.10
CA VAL A 23 8.09 -4.63 -10.26
C VAL A 23 8.56 -6.06 -9.96
N VAL A 24 9.64 -6.52 -10.59
CA VAL A 24 10.20 -7.86 -10.34
C VAL A 24 10.60 -8.03 -8.87
N PHE A 25 11.25 -7.02 -8.30
CA PHE A 25 11.64 -7.01 -6.91
C PHE A 25 10.44 -7.08 -5.97
N SER A 26 9.34 -6.38 -6.27
CA SER A 26 8.13 -6.42 -5.44
C SER A 26 7.51 -7.83 -5.37
N PHE A 27 7.52 -8.58 -6.48
CA PHE A 27 7.09 -9.98 -6.47
C PHE A 27 8.00 -10.88 -5.64
N PHE A 28 9.31 -10.62 -5.66
CA PHE A 28 10.26 -11.35 -4.84
C PHE A 28 10.05 -11.08 -3.36
N VAL A 29 9.85 -9.81 -2.98
CA VAL A 29 9.52 -9.41 -1.60
C VAL A 29 8.21 -10.07 -1.16
N GLU A 30 7.16 -10.03 -1.98
CA GLU A 30 5.89 -10.68 -1.67
C GLU A 30 6.07 -12.18 -1.38
N ARG A 31 6.85 -12.87 -2.24
CA ARG A 31 7.14 -14.29 -2.06
C ARG A 31 8.03 -14.59 -0.87
N ALA A 32 8.98 -13.72 -0.54
CA ALA A 32 9.84 -13.86 0.63
C ALA A 32 9.08 -13.61 1.95
N LEU A 33 8.06 -12.75 1.93
CA LEU A 33 7.26 -12.43 3.12
C LEU A 33 6.10 -13.39 3.36
N SER A 34 5.62 -14.08 2.33
CA SER A 34 4.53 -15.04 2.48
C SER A 34 4.82 -16.13 3.55
N PRO A 35 6.01 -16.77 3.60
CA PRO A 35 6.35 -17.69 4.69
C PRO A 35 6.41 -17.01 6.06
N LEU A 36 6.90 -15.77 6.12
CA LEU A 36 7.03 -15.02 7.38
C LEU A 36 5.67 -14.72 7.99
N PHE A 37 4.69 -14.34 7.18
CA PHE A 37 3.31 -14.11 7.61
C PHE A 37 2.51 -15.39 7.90
N GLN A 38 2.97 -16.54 7.40
CA GLN A 38 2.39 -17.85 7.74
C GLN A 38 2.94 -18.44 9.04
N SER A 39 4.01 -17.86 9.61
CA SER A 39 4.56 -18.37 10.85
C SER A 39 3.55 -18.26 12.00
N GLU A 40 3.40 -19.33 12.79
CA GLU A 40 2.47 -19.33 13.94
C GLU A 40 2.80 -18.25 14.97
N LEU A 41 4.07 -17.85 15.04
CA LEU A 41 4.54 -16.77 15.89
C LEU A 41 3.94 -15.41 15.45
N PHE A 42 3.85 -15.18 14.15
CA PHE A 42 3.19 -14.01 13.60
C PHE A 42 1.68 -14.06 13.85
N LEU A 43 1.03 -15.19 13.58
CA LEU A 43 -0.41 -15.38 13.84
C LEU A 43 -0.77 -15.15 15.32
N LYS A 44 0.00 -15.72 16.24
CA LYS A 44 -0.20 -15.56 17.70
C LYS A 44 0.01 -14.12 18.17
N TRP A 45 0.99 -13.42 17.61
CA TRP A 45 1.21 -12.00 17.91
C TRP A 45 0.14 -11.09 17.29
N TYR A 46 -0.43 -11.51 16.16
CA TYR A 46 -1.38 -10.74 15.37
C TYR A 46 -2.84 -11.03 15.70
N ASP A 47 -3.11 -12.07 16.49
CA ASP A 47 -4.45 -12.61 16.71
C ASP A 47 -5.43 -11.51 17.15
N PRO A 48 -6.40 -11.13 16.30
CA PRO A 48 -7.35 -10.07 16.61
C PRO A 48 -8.26 -10.41 17.78
N GLU A 49 -8.34 -11.67 18.22
CA GLU A 49 -9.08 -12.09 19.42
C GLU A 49 -8.45 -11.61 20.73
N ASN A 50 -7.16 -11.29 20.72
CA ASN A 50 -6.46 -10.76 21.90
C ASN A 50 -6.57 -9.23 22.02
N LEU A 51 -7.32 -8.59 21.12
CA LEU A 51 -7.69 -7.19 21.28
C LEU A 51 -8.79 -7.11 22.35
N PRO A 52 -8.65 -6.25 23.38
CA PRO A 52 -9.71 -6.03 24.35
C PRO A 52 -10.97 -5.69 23.58
N ASP A 53 -12.01 -6.50 23.80
CA ASP A 53 -13.27 -6.46 23.08
C ASP A 53 -13.71 -4.99 23.00
N PRO A 54 -13.87 -4.42 21.79
CA PRO A 54 -14.30 -3.03 21.68
C PRO A 54 -15.62 -2.93 22.42
N THR A 55 -15.58 -2.31 23.60
CA THR A 55 -16.74 -2.06 24.46
C THR A 55 -17.90 -1.66 23.55
N PRO A 56 -19.05 -2.35 23.67
CA PRO A 56 -20.15 -2.19 22.73
C PRO A 56 -20.40 -0.69 22.53
N PRO A 57 -20.53 -0.22 21.27
CA PRO A 57 -20.73 1.19 21.00
C PRO A 57 -21.92 1.64 21.83
N THR A 58 -21.66 2.50 22.82
CA THR A 58 -22.71 3.10 23.62
C THR A 58 -23.48 3.99 22.66
N ASP A 59 -24.65 3.50 22.25
CA ASP A 59 -25.49 4.09 21.24
C ASP A 59 -25.99 5.45 21.73
N LYS A 60 -25.27 6.51 21.34
CA LYS A 60 -25.59 7.91 21.66
C LYS A 60 -25.67 8.71 20.36
N ASN A 61 -26.52 8.32 19.40
CA ASN A 61 -27.21 9.24 18.50
C ASN A 61 -27.94 8.50 17.37
N SER A 62 -29.11 7.96 17.70
CA SER A 62 -30.13 7.54 16.74
C SER A 62 -31.01 8.71 16.27
N ASN A 63 -30.51 9.95 16.29
CA ASN A 63 -31.31 11.12 15.92
C ASN A 63 -30.51 12.17 15.14
N LYS A 64 -30.02 11.81 13.95
CA LYS A 64 -29.80 12.80 12.88
C LYS A 64 -30.14 12.21 11.53
N LYS A 65 -31.45 12.07 11.37
CA LYS A 65 -32.19 11.91 10.14
C LYS A 65 -31.66 12.92 9.12
N GLN A 66 -31.14 12.38 8.00
CA GLN A 66 -31.67 12.66 6.67
C GLN A 66 -31.72 14.15 6.32
N ASP A 67 -30.70 14.63 5.62
CA ASP A 67 -30.78 15.62 4.53
C ASP A 67 -29.36 16.10 4.18
N LYS A 68 -28.72 15.38 3.26
CA LYS A 68 -27.82 15.95 2.23
C LYS A 68 -27.34 14.82 1.31
N ALA A 69 -28.18 14.55 0.33
CA ALA A 69 -27.77 13.88 -0.89
C ALA A 69 -26.90 14.86 -1.71
N ASP A 70 -25.98 14.27 -2.47
CA ASP A 70 -25.28 14.85 -3.61
C ASP A 70 -24.12 15.80 -3.32
N ALA A 71 -23.00 15.22 -2.85
CA ALA A 71 -21.66 15.40 -3.45
C ALA A 71 -20.61 14.89 -2.47
N GLU A 72 -20.26 13.60 -2.52
CA GLU A 72 -18.93 13.11 -2.11
C GLU A 72 -18.82 11.62 -2.48
N SER A 73 -18.04 11.37 -3.53
CA SER A 73 -17.60 10.05 -3.96
C SER A 73 -16.88 9.36 -2.80
N GLN A 74 -17.48 8.24 -2.42
CA GLN A 74 -17.27 7.53 -1.17
C GLN A 74 -15.84 6.99 -1.06
N GLN A 75 -15.04 7.63 -0.21
CA GLN A 75 -14.05 6.91 0.59
C GLN A 75 -14.82 6.04 1.59
N GLU A 76 -14.89 4.75 1.30
CA GLU A 76 -15.62 3.76 2.09
C GLU A 76 -15.09 3.74 3.53
N GLY A 77 -15.98 4.11 4.46
CA GLY A 77 -15.73 4.21 5.89
C GLY A 77 -15.39 2.86 6.51
N THR A 78 -14.11 2.49 6.47
CA THR A 78 -13.63 1.38 7.28
C THR A 78 -13.61 1.77 8.75
N LYS A 79 -14.37 1.04 9.58
CA LYS A 79 -14.33 1.13 11.05
C LYS A 79 -12.87 1.26 11.52
N LYS A 80 -12.56 2.31 12.30
CA LYS A 80 -11.25 2.58 12.90
C LYS A 80 -10.86 1.49 13.91
N LYS A 81 -10.58 0.27 13.44
CA LYS A 81 -9.70 -0.66 14.17
C LYS A 81 -8.29 -0.05 14.14
N LYS A 82 -7.53 -0.14 15.24
CA LYS A 82 -6.16 0.38 15.35
C LYS A 82 -5.28 -0.25 14.24
N LYS A 83 -5.23 0.41 13.07
CA LYS A 83 -4.70 -0.12 11.81
C LYS A 83 -3.20 0.16 11.60
N GLY A 84 -2.57 0.94 12.47
CA GLY A 84 -1.20 1.43 12.25
C GLY A 84 -0.11 0.36 12.32
N THR A 85 -0.21 -0.61 13.22
CA THR A 85 0.91 -1.53 13.49
C THR A 85 1.27 -2.38 12.27
N LYS A 86 0.27 -2.81 11.50
CA LYS A 86 0.47 -3.69 10.33
C LYS A 86 1.20 -2.95 9.21
N GLU A 87 0.84 -1.69 9.01
CA GLU A 87 1.45 -0.85 7.98
C GLU A 87 2.89 -0.50 8.35
N ILE A 88 3.14 -0.19 9.63
CA ILE A 88 4.50 0.07 10.12
C ILE A 88 5.40 -1.16 9.94
N VAL A 89 4.93 -2.36 10.29
CA VAL A 89 5.71 -3.59 10.08
C VAL A 89 6.03 -3.77 8.60
N SER A 90 5.05 -3.57 7.70
CA SER A 90 5.31 -3.69 6.25
C SER A 90 6.33 -2.68 5.74
N ILE A 91 6.33 -1.45 6.26
CA ILE A 91 7.30 -0.42 5.88
C ILE A 91 8.70 -0.79 6.37
N ILE A 92 8.84 -1.17 7.64
CA ILE A 92 10.13 -1.54 8.23
C ILE A 92 10.73 -2.72 7.48
N VAL A 93 9.92 -3.75 7.21
CA VAL A 93 10.36 -4.94 6.48
C VAL A 93 10.76 -4.59 5.05
N SER A 94 9.99 -3.76 4.34
CA SER A 94 10.33 -3.29 3.00
C SER A 94 11.68 -2.55 2.98
N ILE A 95 11.89 -1.61 3.91
CA ILE A 95 13.15 -0.88 4.05
C ILE A 95 14.30 -1.84 4.36
N ALA A 96 14.11 -2.80 5.27
CA ALA A 96 15.15 -3.77 5.61
C ALA A 96 15.57 -4.63 4.42
N VAL A 97 14.62 -5.07 3.58
CA VAL A 97 14.92 -5.86 2.38
C VAL A 97 15.65 -5.01 1.33
N VAL A 98 15.25 -3.75 1.16
CA VAL A 98 15.91 -2.78 0.27
C VAL A 98 17.36 -2.50 0.71
N VAL A 99 17.59 -2.32 2.01
CA VAL A 99 18.93 -2.14 2.60
C VAL A 99 19.77 -3.42 2.46
N PHE A 100 19.18 -4.59 2.73
CA PHE A 100 19.88 -5.87 2.63
C PHE A 100 20.34 -6.19 1.20
N TRP A 101 19.61 -5.71 0.18
CA TRP A 101 19.97 -5.85 -1.23
C TRP A 101 20.78 -4.68 -1.79
N GLU A 102 21.07 -3.67 -0.96
CA GLU A 102 21.75 -2.43 -1.36
C GLU A 102 21.10 -1.77 -2.59
N PHE A 103 19.79 -1.94 -2.77
CA PHE A 103 19.06 -1.47 -3.95
C PHE A 103 18.50 -0.05 -3.75
N ASP A 104 19.10 0.96 -4.37
CA ASP A 104 18.60 2.35 -4.29
C ASP A 104 18.10 2.85 -5.65
N ALA A 105 16.78 2.70 -5.87
CA ALA A 105 16.14 3.11 -7.12
C ALA A 105 16.28 4.62 -7.39
N ILE A 106 16.32 5.43 -6.33
CA ILE A 106 16.40 6.90 -6.43
C ILE A 106 17.80 7.29 -6.88
N THR A 107 18.83 6.75 -6.23
CA THR A 107 20.23 7.03 -6.61
C THR A 107 20.53 6.54 -8.03
N ILE A 108 20.00 5.36 -8.42
CA ILE A 108 20.09 4.85 -9.79
C ILE A 108 19.43 5.83 -10.77
N LEU A 109 18.19 6.26 -10.49
CA LEU A 109 17.42 7.15 -11.37
C LEU A 109 18.10 8.52 -11.57
N PHE A 110 18.68 9.08 -10.51
CA PHE A 110 19.33 10.39 -10.57
C PHE A 110 20.82 10.33 -10.99
N LYS A 111 21.35 9.16 -11.38
CA LYS A 111 22.77 8.94 -11.75
C LYS A 111 23.76 9.62 -10.79
N THR A 112 23.39 9.78 -9.53
CA THR A 112 24.16 10.52 -8.55
C THR A 112 25.12 9.53 -7.90
N TYR A 113 26.31 9.37 -8.47
CA TYR A 113 27.33 8.41 -7.99
C TYR A 113 27.96 8.76 -6.63
N ASN A 114 27.45 9.79 -5.94
CA ASN A 114 27.97 10.22 -4.64
C ASN A 114 27.31 9.44 -3.50
N GLU A 115 27.79 8.21 -3.31
CA GLU A 115 27.49 7.27 -2.23
C GLU A 115 26.01 6.92 -1.98
N PRO A 116 25.70 5.66 -1.64
CA PRO A 116 24.34 5.27 -1.30
C PRO A 116 23.87 6.06 -0.08
N GLN A 117 22.93 6.99 -0.30
CA GLN A 117 22.38 7.78 0.79
C GLN A 117 21.32 6.93 1.51
N VAL A 118 21.42 6.85 2.83
CA VAL A 118 20.41 6.21 3.71
C VAL A 118 18.99 6.67 3.37
N PHE A 119 18.85 7.92 2.90
CA PHE A 119 17.60 8.50 2.43
C PHE A 119 17.03 7.80 1.18
N GLY A 120 17.87 7.45 0.21
CA GLY A 120 17.44 6.77 -1.02
C GLY A 120 16.91 5.36 -0.76
N TYR A 121 17.53 4.62 0.16
CA TYR A 121 16.99 3.33 0.63
C TYR A 121 15.65 3.47 1.35
N ALA A 122 15.50 4.46 2.24
CA ALA A 122 14.25 4.69 2.94
C ALA A 122 13.12 5.06 1.95
N LEU A 123 13.40 5.94 0.99
CA LEU A 123 12.43 6.37 -0.01
C LEU A 123 12.08 5.23 -0.98
N THR A 124 13.06 4.47 -1.44
CA THR A 124 12.83 3.27 -2.27
C THR A 124 11.98 2.25 -1.52
N GLY A 125 12.29 1.96 -0.25
CA GLY A 125 11.50 1.06 0.58
C GLY A 125 10.07 1.54 0.81
N LEU A 126 9.85 2.85 0.96
CA LEU A 126 8.51 3.44 1.06
C LEU A 126 7.74 3.34 -0.26
N ILE A 127 8.39 3.59 -1.40
CA ILE A 127 7.78 3.44 -2.72
C ILE A 127 7.38 1.98 -2.96
N VAL A 128 8.24 1.03 -2.62
CA VAL A 128 7.93 -0.41 -2.74
C VAL A 128 6.77 -0.80 -1.82
N ALA A 129 6.79 -0.35 -0.55
CA ALA A 129 5.74 -0.65 0.42
C ALA A 129 4.38 -0.03 0.04
N GLY A 130 4.38 1.23 -0.40
CA GLY A 130 3.18 1.99 -0.78
C GLY A 130 2.67 1.68 -2.17
N GLY A 131 3.57 1.39 -3.11
CA GLY A 131 3.28 1.11 -4.51
C GLY A 131 2.38 -0.10 -4.69
N SER A 132 2.55 -1.15 -3.87
CA SER A 132 1.74 -2.37 -3.96
C SER A 132 0.23 -2.13 -3.75
N LYS A 133 -0.17 -1.26 -2.80
CA LYS A 133 -1.59 -0.93 -2.58
C LYS A 133 -2.15 0.00 -3.66
N ALA A 134 -1.33 0.94 -4.13
CA ALA A 134 -1.73 1.89 -5.16
C ALA A 134 -1.88 1.21 -6.52
N SER A 135 -0.95 0.32 -6.89
CA SER A 135 -1.01 -0.43 -8.15
C SER A 135 -2.19 -1.39 -8.17
N ILE A 136 -2.45 -2.13 -7.08
CA ILE A 136 -3.63 -3.02 -6.98
C ILE A 136 -4.91 -2.22 -7.16
N LYS A 137 -5.04 -1.07 -6.49
CA LYS A 137 -6.21 -0.20 -6.63
C LYS A 137 -6.36 0.31 -8.06
N LEU A 138 -5.26 0.76 -8.68
CA LEU A 138 -5.26 1.23 -10.06
C LEU A 138 -5.59 0.12 -11.05
N PHE A 139 -5.11 -1.10 -10.83
CA PHE A 139 -5.47 -2.27 -11.65
C PHE A 139 -6.95 -2.63 -11.53
N VAL A 140 -7.52 -2.58 -10.32
CA VAL A 140 -8.96 -2.79 -10.11
C VAL A 140 -9.78 -1.70 -10.79
N ASP A 141 -9.35 -0.44 -10.66
CA ASP A 141 -10.04 0.72 -11.24
C ASP A 141 -9.92 0.77 -12.78
N VAL A 142 -8.78 0.36 -13.36
CA VAL A 142 -8.51 0.39 -14.81
C VAL A 142 -9.07 -0.84 -15.53
N LEU A 143 -8.98 -2.03 -14.93
CA LEU A 143 -9.40 -3.27 -15.60
C LEU A 143 -10.86 -3.63 -15.34
N ASP A 144 -11.58 -2.88 -14.50
CA ASP A 144 -12.97 -3.14 -14.07
C ASP A 144 -13.24 -4.62 -13.76
N PHE A 145 -12.21 -5.31 -13.26
CA PHE A 145 -12.28 -6.72 -12.86
C PHE A 145 -12.98 -6.77 -11.50
N LYS A 146 -14.26 -6.43 -11.47
CA LYS A 146 -15.13 -6.79 -10.35
C LYS A 146 -15.15 -8.31 -10.28
N SER A 147 -14.48 -8.86 -9.27
CA SER A 147 -14.53 -10.29 -8.95
C SER A 147 -15.99 -10.74 -8.92
N THR A 148 -16.29 -11.85 -9.59
CA THR A 148 -17.61 -12.47 -9.61
C THR A 148 -18.13 -12.71 -8.19
N ALA A 149 -17.25 -12.99 -7.23
CA ALA A 149 -17.60 -13.15 -5.82
C ALA A 149 -18.13 -11.85 -5.17
N GLN A 150 -17.72 -10.68 -5.65
CA GLN A 150 -18.18 -9.39 -5.14
C GLN A 150 -19.51 -8.98 -5.79
N LYS A 151 -19.66 -9.29 -7.09
CA LYS A 151 -20.93 -9.11 -7.82
C LYS A 151 -22.04 -10.00 -7.24
N GLU A 152 -21.72 -11.20 -6.78
CA GLU A 152 -22.67 -12.13 -6.15
C GLU A 152 -23.07 -11.70 -4.72
N ARG A 153 -22.16 -11.04 -3.99
CA ARG A 153 -22.49 -10.42 -2.68
C ARG A 153 -23.37 -9.18 -2.81
N GLU A 154 -23.15 -8.35 -3.84
CA GLU A 154 -24.05 -7.23 -4.16
C GLU A 154 -25.44 -7.77 -4.54
N LYS A 155 -25.51 -8.79 -5.42
CA LYS A 155 -26.78 -9.42 -5.82
C LYS A 155 -27.59 -10.01 -4.66
N ASN A 156 -26.94 -10.76 -3.76
CA ASN A 156 -27.62 -11.34 -2.59
C ASN A 156 -28.11 -10.29 -1.59
N ARG A 157 -27.49 -9.10 -1.57
CA ARG A 157 -27.94 -7.99 -0.73
C ARG A 157 -29.20 -7.35 -1.30
N ASP A 158 -29.25 -7.17 -2.62
CA ASP A 158 -30.40 -6.60 -3.33
C ASP A 158 -31.63 -7.54 -3.31
N GLU A 159 -31.43 -8.86 -3.29
CA GLU A 159 -32.53 -9.85 -3.14
C GLU A 159 -33.09 -9.96 -1.72
N SER A 160 -32.43 -9.37 -0.72
CA SER A 160 -32.83 -9.44 0.70
C SER A 160 -33.60 -8.22 1.21
N ASN A 161 -33.82 -7.21 0.36
CA ASN A 161 -34.58 -5.98 0.62
C ASN A 161 -35.88 -5.96 -0.18
#